data_AF-A7NQE0-F1
#
_entry.id   AF-A7NQE0-F1
#
_cell.length_a   1.000
_cell.length_b   1.000
_cell.length_c   1.000
_cell.angle_alpha   90.00
_cell.angle_beta   90.00
_cell.angle_gamma   90.00
#
_symmetry.space_group_name_H-M   'P 1'
#
loop_
_entity.id
_entity.type
_entity.pdbx_description
1 polymer ?
#
loop_
_entity_poly.entity_id
_entity_poly.type
_entity_poly.pdbx_seq_one_letter_code
_entity_poly.pdbx_strand_id
1 'polypeptide(L)'
;MAPRMIAIYGKGGMGKSFFTSNLTARLAYDGYRVLQLGCDPKHDSCNTIFGGHSLPTLGDQWRLFREAGKEDQLSIGDVIFRNELRPGVVIFGCELGGPEVGRGCGGQGISTGFKVLENLGMSRWNLDFIVMDFLGDVVCGGFATPLARSLAEQVIILVGHDRQSLYAANNIARAAQYFRSMGGTTQILGLVVNRDDGSDTADQYAAAVGLPILTRVPLSRKVRELADACRLALEDEQFNQIFGDLAKRIARGELQPVDTYTPLSYDEFLRVFGAEEPPGRPDSARAEDLFGEKTPVFTVPILSLKPVIPQVQVTDPVQLKVQQMIEAIGMYVTDMVRSERDGITVTSGSVEIRLGEPQDLEHKVAFLSALRRSGQAFSFVDLRYADAPTYR
;
A
#
# COMPACT_ATOMS: atom_id res chain seq x y z
N MET A 1 17.08 4.70 18.34
CA MET A 1 15.68 4.24 18.50
C MET A 1 15.13 4.02 17.09
N ALA A 2 14.25 3.05 16.87
CA ALA A 2 13.59 2.89 15.57
C ALA A 2 12.65 4.09 15.31
N PRO A 3 12.49 4.55 14.07
CA PRO A 3 11.59 5.65 13.76
C PRO A 3 10.14 5.25 14.04
N ARG A 4 9.36 6.17 14.63
CA ARG A 4 7.92 5.97 14.79
C ARG A 4 7.23 6.10 13.44
N MET A 5 6.54 5.04 13.01
CA MET A 5 5.87 4.99 11.72
C MET A 5 4.38 5.30 11.85
N ILE A 6 3.95 6.39 11.22
CA ILE A 6 2.57 6.89 11.28
C ILE A 6 1.96 6.83 9.87
N ALA A 7 0.86 6.10 9.70
CA ALA A 7 0.09 6.09 8.47
C ALA A 7 -1.08 7.06 8.54
N ILE A 8 -1.23 7.86 7.48
CA ILE A 8 -2.33 8.81 7.28
C ILE A 8 -3.27 8.23 6.24
N TYR A 9 -4.51 7.94 6.65
CA TYR A 9 -5.56 7.42 5.79
C TYR A 9 -6.73 8.39 5.68
N GLY A 10 -7.63 8.13 4.73
CA GLY A 10 -8.85 8.89 4.50
C GLY A 10 -9.26 8.85 3.03
N LYS A 11 -10.51 9.24 2.77
CA LYS A 11 -11.07 9.33 1.41
C LYS A 11 -10.23 10.23 0.50
N GLY A 12 -10.22 9.95 -0.79
CA GLY A 12 -9.64 10.78 -1.84
C GLY A 12 -10.18 12.20 -1.78
N GLY A 13 -9.29 13.20 -1.92
CA GLY A 13 -9.68 14.61 -1.86
C GLY A 13 -9.95 15.17 -0.46
N MET A 14 -9.81 14.38 0.62
CA MET A 14 -9.94 14.85 2.01
C MET A 14 -8.76 15.69 2.52
N GLY A 15 -7.72 15.89 1.72
CA GLY A 15 -6.56 16.69 2.10
C GLY A 15 -5.51 15.95 2.93
N LYS A 16 -5.34 14.63 2.70
CA LYS A 16 -4.28 13.83 3.35
C LYS A 16 -2.89 14.41 3.11
N SER A 17 -2.49 14.64 1.85
CA SER A 17 -1.20 15.23 1.50
C SER A 17 -0.97 16.62 2.11
N PHE A 18 -2.02 17.44 2.17
CA PHE A 18 -2.00 18.73 2.86
C PHE A 18 -1.71 18.54 4.36
N PHE A 19 -2.45 17.66 5.02
CA PHE A 19 -2.27 17.38 6.44
C PHE A 19 -0.89 16.78 6.74
N THR A 20 -0.47 15.78 5.96
CA THR A 20 0.83 15.13 6.08
C THR A 20 1.96 16.15 5.94
N SER A 21 1.94 16.97 4.90
CA SER A 21 2.98 17.99 4.65
C SER A 21 3.11 19.00 5.78
N ASN A 22 1.99 19.45 6.35
CA ASN A 22 2.02 20.41 7.45
C ASN A 22 2.43 19.76 8.78
N LEU A 23 2.00 18.52 9.04
CA LEU A 23 2.42 17.75 10.21
C LEU A 23 3.91 17.44 10.18
N THR A 24 4.43 16.93 9.06
CA THR A 24 5.85 16.57 8.92
C THR A 24 6.74 17.80 8.95
N ALA A 25 6.34 18.89 8.28
CA ALA A 25 7.04 20.16 8.37
C ALA A 25 7.07 20.69 9.81
N ARG A 26 5.95 20.62 10.54
CA ARG A 26 5.90 21.06 11.94
C ARG A 26 6.82 20.23 12.84
N LEU A 27 6.83 18.90 12.69
CA LEU A 27 7.77 18.02 13.40
C LEU A 27 9.22 18.38 13.09
N ALA A 28 9.56 18.66 11.83
CA ALA A 28 10.89 19.12 11.44
C ALA A 28 11.25 20.47 12.08
N TYR A 29 10.31 21.44 12.09
CA TYR A 29 10.50 22.73 12.78
C TYR A 29 10.76 22.59 14.29
N ASP A 30 10.19 21.54 14.91
CA ASP A 30 10.40 21.20 16.32
C ASP A 30 11.68 20.39 16.56
N GLY A 31 12.51 20.18 15.52
CA GLY A 31 13.86 19.60 15.63
C GLY A 31 13.95 18.10 15.35
N TYR A 32 12.84 17.46 14.96
CA TYR A 32 12.83 16.03 14.66
C TYR A 32 13.32 15.74 13.23
N ARG A 33 13.93 14.57 13.05
CA ARG A 33 14.35 14.04 11.76
C ARG A 33 13.20 13.26 11.14
N VAL A 34 12.57 13.84 10.12
CA VAL A 34 11.30 13.34 9.57
C VAL A 34 11.45 12.95 8.09
N LEU A 35 10.89 11.80 7.74
CA LEU A 35 10.65 11.40 6.36
C LEU A 35 9.14 11.41 6.07
N GLN A 36 8.74 12.12 5.03
CA GLN A 36 7.42 11.98 4.43
C GLN A 36 7.47 10.98 3.29
N LEU A 37 6.56 10.00 3.30
CA LEU A 37 6.45 8.98 2.27
C LEU A 37 5.09 9.08 1.59
N GLY A 38 5.08 9.42 0.29
CA GLY A 38 3.88 9.40 -0.53
C GLY A 38 3.56 7.97 -0.99
N CYS A 39 2.45 7.42 -0.52
CA CYS A 39 1.98 6.06 -0.82
C CYS A 39 0.69 6.08 -1.67
N ASP A 40 0.53 7.11 -2.51
CA ASP A 40 -0.61 7.32 -3.39
C ASP A 40 -0.14 7.32 -4.86
N PRO A 41 -0.80 6.59 -5.79
CA PRO A 41 -0.52 6.63 -7.23
C PRO A 41 -0.60 8.03 -7.88
N LYS A 42 -1.06 9.06 -7.14
CA LYS A 42 -1.09 10.46 -7.58
C LYS A 42 0.28 11.16 -7.57
N HIS A 43 1.22 10.74 -6.73
CA HIS A 43 2.63 11.22 -6.67
C HIS A 43 2.86 12.71 -6.40
N ASP A 44 2.01 13.36 -5.63
CA ASP A 44 2.12 14.78 -5.29
C ASP A 44 2.13 15.04 -3.77
N SER A 45 2.36 14.00 -2.96
CA SER A 45 2.30 14.11 -1.49
C SER A 45 3.37 15.08 -0.97
N CYS A 46 4.59 14.96 -1.49
CA CYS A 46 5.75 15.71 -1.05
C CYS A 46 5.87 17.11 -1.68
N ASN A 47 5.07 17.45 -2.71
CA ASN A 47 5.25 18.68 -3.49
C ASN A 47 5.31 19.93 -2.60
N THR A 48 4.47 20.02 -1.57
CA THR A 48 4.46 21.18 -0.65
C THR A 48 5.77 21.30 0.14
N ILE A 49 6.29 20.20 0.68
CA ILE A 49 7.56 20.23 1.44
C ILE A 49 8.79 20.36 0.55
N PHE A 50 8.64 20.32 -0.79
CA PHE A 50 9.69 20.61 -1.78
C PHE A 50 9.34 21.85 -2.63
N GLY A 51 8.52 22.78 -2.13
CA GLY A 51 8.27 24.06 -2.80
C GLY A 51 7.66 23.95 -4.20
N GLY A 52 6.86 22.91 -4.46
CA GLY A 52 6.21 22.64 -5.74
C GLY A 52 6.97 21.71 -6.68
N HIS A 53 8.18 21.27 -6.32
CA HIS A 53 8.92 20.30 -7.13
C HIS A 53 8.33 18.90 -7.00
N SER A 54 7.95 18.31 -8.14
CA SER A 54 7.58 16.89 -8.23
C SER A 54 8.84 16.03 -8.12
N LEU A 55 8.83 15.08 -7.18
CA LEU A 55 9.93 14.15 -7.00
C LEU A 55 9.87 13.02 -8.02
N PRO A 56 11.01 12.48 -8.47
CA PRO A 56 11.06 11.18 -9.12
C PRO A 56 10.47 10.11 -8.20
N THR A 57 9.64 9.22 -8.76
CA THR A 57 9.04 8.14 -7.97
C THR A 57 10.02 6.97 -7.81
N LEU A 58 9.97 6.29 -6.67
CA LEU A 58 10.74 5.07 -6.42
C LEU A 58 10.42 4.01 -7.48
N GLY A 59 9.14 3.84 -7.84
CA GLY A 59 8.71 2.91 -8.88
C GLY A 59 9.38 3.17 -10.23
N ASP A 60 9.47 4.44 -10.64
CA ASP A 60 10.13 4.81 -11.89
C ASP A 60 11.64 4.62 -11.82
N GLN A 61 12.29 5.04 -10.73
CA GLN A 61 13.73 4.84 -10.54
C GLN A 61 14.07 3.35 -10.52
N TRP A 62 13.32 2.54 -9.77
CA TRP A 62 13.52 1.09 -9.74
C TRP A 62 13.40 0.47 -11.14
N ARG A 63 12.41 0.89 -11.93
CA ARG A 63 12.25 0.42 -13.31
C ARG A 63 13.42 0.82 -14.20
N LEU A 64 13.91 2.05 -14.11
CA LEU A 64 15.07 2.52 -14.89
C LEU A 64 16.32 1.68 -14.61
N PHE A 65 16.60 1.40 -13.33
CA PHE A 65 17.73 0.56 -12.94
C PHE A 65 17.53 -0.89 -13.36
N ARG A 66 16.30 -1.41 -13.28
CA ARG A 66 15.93 -2.76 -13.74
C ARG A 66 16.12 -2.95 -15.24
N GLU A 67 15.62 -2.03 -16.06
CA GLU A 67 15.78 -2.06 -17.52
C GLU A 67 17.26 -1.96 -17.95
N ALA A 68 18.08 -1.27 -17.14
CA ALA A 68 19.52 -1.21 -17.33
C ALA A 68 20.30 -2.41 -16.78
N GLY A 69 19.64 -3.38 -16.12
CA GLY A 69 20.27 -4.54 -15.48
C GLY A 69 21.14 -4.18 -14.27
N LYS A 70 20.80 -3.11 -13.55
CA LYS A 70 21.58 -2.52 -12.44
C LYS A 70 20.76 -2.38 -11.16
N GLU A 71 19.78 -3.27 -10.93
CA GLU A 71 18.88 -3.21 -9.76
C GLU A 71 19.62 -3.13 -8.41
N ASP A 72 20.79 -3.77 -8.35
CA ASP A 72 21.70 -3.82 -7.20
C ASP A 72 22.45 -2.50 -6.93
N GLN A 73 22.47 -1.59 -7.90
CA GLN A 73 23.12 -0.28 -7.80
C GLN A 73 22.17 0.83 -7.35
N LEU A 74 20.86 0.55 -7.26
CA LEU A 74 19.89 1.51 -6.75
C LEU A 74 20.24 1.89 -5.31
N SER A 75 20.39 3.19 -5.05
CA SER A 75 20.85 3.71 -3.77
C SER A 75 19.79 4.59 -3.08
N ILE A 76 20.04 4.94 -1.82
CA ILE A 76 19.17 5.85 -1.05
C ILE A 76 19.03 7.21 -1.77
N GLY A 77 20.11 7.71 -2.38
CA GLY A 77 20.12 9.02 -3.02
C GLY A 77 19.27 9.11 -4.29
N ASP A 78 18.90 7.98 -4.87
CA ASP A 78 18.06 7.93 -6.07
C ASP A 78 16.56 8.08 -5.72
N VAL A 79 16.17 7.77 -4.47
CA VAL A 79 14.76 7.65 -4.07
C VAL A 79 14.36 8.49 -2.85
N ILE A 80 15.33 8.88 -2.01
CA ILE A 80 15.11 9.74 -0.84
C ILE A 80 15.71 11.12 -1.12
N PHE A 81 14.85 12.14 -1.12
CA PHE A 81 15.23 13.52 -1.39
C PHE A 81 15.28 14.32 -0.10
N ARG A 82 16.27 15.21 0.02
CA ARG A 82 16.44 16.11 1.17
C ARG A 82 15.98 17.51 0.78
N ASN A 83 15.20 18.14 1.65
CA ASN A 83 14.96 19.59 1.60
C ASN A 83 15.33 20.26 2.93
N GLU A 84 15.53 21.57 2.86
CA GLU A 84 15.77 22.44 4.00
C GLU A 84 14.71 23.55 4.02
N LEU A 85 13.71 23.41 4.89
CA LEU A 85 12.53 24.31 4.92
C LEU A 85 12.92 25.75 5.33
N ARG A 86 13.95 25.85 6.17
CA ARG A 86 14.66 27.07 6.55
C ARG A 86 16.07 26.69 7.02
N PRO A 87 17.01 27.63 7.18
CA PRO A 87 18.35 27.32 7.68
C PRO A 87 18.31 26.46 8.96
N GLY A 88 18.89 25.26 8.88
CA GLY A 88 18.98 24.29 9.97
C GLY A 88 17.76 23.38 10.18
N VAL A 89 16.68 23.51 9.39
CA VAL A 89 15.49 22.65 9.49
C VAL A 89 15.40 21.73 8.28
N VAL A 90 15.80 20.48 8.47
CA VAL A 90 15.90 19.46 7.42
C VAL A 90 14.68 18.53 7.44
N ILE A 91 14.16 18.22 6.26
CA ILE A 91 13.10 17.23 6.05
C ILE A 91 13.46 16.33 4.86
N PHE A 92 13.01 15.08 4.90
CA PHE A 92 13.19 14.12 3.80
C PHE A 92 11.86 13.78 3.17
N GLY A 93 11.87 13.47 1.87
CA GLY A 93 10.69 13.03 1.12
C GLY A 93 11.00 11.90 0.17
N CYS A 94 10.00 11.08 -0.08
CA CYS A 94 10.02 10.00 -1.06
C CYS A 94 8.61 9.78 -1.61
N GLU A 95 8.48 9.64 -2.93
CA GLU A 95 7.23 9.25 -3.57
C GLU A 95 7.38 7.80 -4.02
N LEU A 96 6.54 6.88 -3.53
CA LEU A 96 6.66 5.46 -3.88
C LEU A 96 6.41 5.17 -5.35
N GLY A 97 5.55 5.95 -5.99
CA GLY A 97 5.10 5.58 -7.33
C GLY A 97 3.89 4.63 -7.31
N GLY A 98 3.22 4.60 -8.45
CA GLY A 98 2.11 3.78 -8.81
C GLY A 98 2.44 3.18 -10.17
N PRO A 99 1.77 2.11 -10.58
CA PRO A 99 2.02 1.54 -11.90
C PRO A 99 1.62 2.57 -12.98
N GLU A 100 2.16 2.39 -14.19
CA GLU A 100 1.78 3.24 -15.33
C GLU A 100 0.25 3.35 -15.46
N VAL A 101 -0.23 4.53 -15.84
CA VAL A 101 -1.66 4.77 -16.05
C VAL A 101 -2.23 3.72 -17.00
N GLY A 102 -3.24 2.97 -16.53
CA GLY A 102 -3.91 1.92 -17.30
C GLY A 102 -3.19 0.56 -17.32
N ARG A 103 -2.10 0.37 -16.57
CA ARG A 103 -1.39 -0.91 -16.44
C ARG A 103 -1.08 -1.23 -14.99
N GLY A 104 -0.83 -2.51 -14.70
CA GLY A 104 -0.38 -2.98 -13.38
C GLY A 104 -1.42 -2.86 -12.26
N CYS A 105 -0.96 -3.05 -11.01
CA CYS A 105 -1.79 -2.98 -9.80
C CYS A 105 -1.15 -2.01 -8.79
N GLY A 106 -1.89 -0.96 -8.40
CA GLY A 106 -1.42 0.05 -7.44
C GLY A 106 -0.85 -0.54 -6.16
N GLY A 107 -1.52 -1.57 -5.61
CA GLY A 107 -1.05 -2.25 -4.41
C GLY A 107 0.26 -3.03 -4.60
N GLN A 108 0.52 -3.59 -5.78
CA GLN A 108 1.79 -4.28 -6.05
C GLN A 108 2.96 -3.30 -6.14
N GLY A 109 2.73 -2.11 -6.69
CA GLY A 109 3.73 -1.03 -6.72
C GLY A 109 4.15 -0.63 -5.31
N ILE A 110 3.18 -0.36 -4.44
CA ILE A 110 3.42 -0.02 -3.02
C ILE A 110 4.19 -1.14 -2.31
N SER A 111 3.73 -2.39 -2.45
CA SER A 111 4.38 -3.54 -1.78
C SER A 111 5.82 -3.75 -2.24
N THR A 112 6.10 -3.51 -3.52
CA THR A 112 7.46 -3.57 -4.08
C THR A 112 8.31 -2.43 -3.56
N GLY A 113 7.76 -1.21 -3.54
CA GLY A 113 8.49 -0.04 -3.04
C GLY A 113 8.90 -0.16 -1.58
N PHE A 114 8.03 -0.68 -0.70
CA PHE A 114 8.42 -0.96 0.69
C PHE A 114 9.55 -2.00 0.79
N LYS A 115 9.54 -3.06 -0.03
CA LYS A 115 10.66 -4.03 -0.06
C LYS A 115 11.97 -3.36 -0.48
N VAL A 116 11.93 -2.45 -1.45
CA VAL A 116 13.11 -1.68 -1.87
C VAL A 116 13.62 -0.82 -0.71
N LEU A 117 12.72 -0.09 -0.03
CA LEU A 117 13.10 0.72 1.13
C LEU A 117 13.67 -0.13 2.29
N GLU A 118 13.08 -1.29 2.57
CA GLU A 118 13.59 -2.27 3.54
C GLU A 118 15.01 -2.74 3.18
N ASN A 119 15.25 -3.07 1.91
CA ASN A 119 16.57 -3.47 1.40
C ASN A 119 17.59 -2.34 1.51
N LEU A 120 17.16 -1.09 1.32
CA LEU A 120 17.96 0.12 1.55
C LEU A 120 18.15 0.45 3.04
N GLY A 121 17.60 -0.37 3.94
CA GLY A 121 17.81 -0.28 5.38
C GLY A 121 16.92 0.76 6.08
N MET A 122 15.69 1.00 5.60
CA MET A 122 14.74 1.97 6.16
C MET A 122 14.62 1.91 7.70
N SER A 123 14.61 0.71 8.28
CA SER A 123 14.52 0.50 9.74
C SER A 123 15.75 0.95 10.53
N ARG A 124 16.89 1.17 9.85
CA ARG A 124 18.18 1.57 10.45
C ARG A 124 18.49 3.05 10.22
N TRP A 125 17.66 3.76 9.47
CA TRP A 125 17.85 5.19 9.25
C TRP A 125 17.65 5.93 10.57
N ASN A 126 18.55 6.87 10.86
CA ASN A 126 18.43 7.72 12.03
C ASN A 126 17.34 8.77 11.78
N LEU A 127 16.07 8.37 11.90
CA LEU A 127 14.88 9.19 11.77
C LEU A 127 14.07 9.05 13.07
N ASP A 128 13.40 10.12 13.47
CA ASP A 128 12.48 10.10 14.60
C ASP A 128 11.07 9.68 14.13
N PHE A 129 10.68 10.14 12.92
CA PHE A 129 9.36 9.87 12.34
C PHE A 129 9.44 9.50 10.86
N ILE A 130 8.63 8.51 10.47
CA ILE A 130 8.26 8.24 9.07
C ILE A 130 6.74 8.40 8.98
N VAL A 131 6.28 9.40 8.23
CA VAL A 131 4.84 9.68 8.07
C VAL A 131 4.43 9.35 6.65
N MET A 132 3.48 8.42 6.51
CA MET A 132 3.11 7.81 5.24
C MET A 132 1.71 8.26 4.81
N ASP A 133 1.59 8.88 3.64
CA ASP A 133 0.32 9.34 3.06
C ASP A 133 -0.28 8.26 2.16
N PHE A 134 -1.29 7.54 2.66
CA PHE A 134 -1.91 6.41 1.95
C PHE A 134 -3.22 6.77 1.25
N LEU A 135 -3.41 6.19 0.06
CA LEU A 135 -4.72 6.15 -0.57
C LEU A 135 -5.71 5.35 0.30
N GLY A 136 -6.75 6.01 0.82
CA GLY A 136 -7.71 5.42 1.75
C GLY A 136 -9.11 5.17 1.19
N ASP A 137 -9.33 5.36 -0.12
CA ASP A 137 -10.61 5.02 -0.76
C ASP A 137 -10.84 3.51 -0.82
N VAL A 138 -9.76 2.75 -0.94
CA VAL A 138 -9.76 1.30 -0.95
C VAL A 138 -8.75 0.78 0.07
N VAL A 139 -9.16 -0.16 0.91
CA VAL A 139 -8.28 -0.81 1.90
C VAL A 139 -8.17 -2.27 1.54
N CYS A 140 -7.62 -2.55 0.36
CA CYS A 140 -7.44 -3.89 -0.17
C CYS A 140 -6.01 -4.10 -0.69
N GLY A 141 -5.57 -5.36 -0.70
CA GLY A 141 -4.25 -5.75 -1.21
C GLY A 141 -3.12 -4.88 -0.66
N GLY A 142 -2.34 -4.28 -1.56
CA GLY A 142 -1.18 -3.48 -1.17
C GLY A 142 -1.49 -2.14 -0.48
N PHE A 143 -2.69 -1.58 -0.62
CA PHE A 143 -3.09 -0.37 0.13
C PHE A 143 -3.37 -0.67 1.61
N ALA A 144 -3.60 -1.94 1.94
CA ALA A 144 -3.67 -2.43 3.31
C ALA A 144 -2.30 -2.85 3.88
N THR A 145 -1.21 -2.81 3.11
CA THR A 145 0.13 -3.26 3.55
C THR A 145 0.56 -2.67 4.90
N PRO A 146 0.37 -1.37 5.19
CA PRO A 146 0.74 -0.82 6.49
C PRO A 146 0.06 -1.52 7.66
N LEU A 147 -1.23 -1.83 7.49
CA LEU A 147 -2.04 -2.52 8.49
C LEU A 147 -1.69 -4.02 8.52
N ALA A 148 -1.56 -4.64 7.35
CA ALA A 148 -1.40 -6.08 7.17
C ALA A 148 -0.01 -6.60 7.56
N ARG A 149 1.03 -5.81 7.31
CA ARG A 149 2.42 -6.14 7.67
C ARG A 149 2.91 -5.45 8.93
N SER A 150 2.02 -4.68 9.59
CA SER A 150 2.38 -3.87 10.76
C SER A 150 3.58 -2.95 10.49
N LEU A 151 3.65 -2.38 9.28
CA LEU A 151 4.68 -1.38 8.95
C LEU A 151 4.38 -0.04 9.61
N ALA A 152 3.11 0.26 9.87
CA ALA A 152 2.73 1.41 10.67
C ALA A 152 2.47 0.96 12.11
N GLU A 153 3.03 1.68 13.07
CA GLU A 153 2.67 1.49 14.48
C GLU A 153 1.33 2.19 14.75
N GLN A 154 1.14 3.36 14.15
CA GLN A 154 0.06 4.28 14.45
C GLN A 154 -0.67 4.73 13.18
N VAL A 155 -2.00 4.80 13.24
CA VAL A 155 -2.85 5.24 12.14
C VAL A 155 -3.66 6.46 12.55
N ILE A 156 -3.66 7.49 11.71
CA ILE A 156 -4.54 8.66 11.80
C ILE A 156 -5.46 8.64 10.59
N ILE A 157 -6.76 8.84 10.82
CA ILE A 157 -7.78 8.84 9.77
C ILE A 157 -8.33 10.26 9.59
N LEU A 158 -8.17 10.83 8.40
CA LEU A 158 -8.81 12.09 8.04
C LEU A 158 -10.26 11.87 7.65
N VAL A 159 -11.13 12.69 8.20
CA VAL A 159 -12.56 12.72 7.94
C VAL A 159 -13.06 14.13 7.70
N GLY A 160 -14.19 14.25 7.03
CA GLY A 160 -15.02 15.45 7.06
C GLY A 160 -16.36 15.10 7.71
N HIS A 161 -17.36 15.93 7.49
CA HIS A 161 -18.72 15.68 7.99
C HIS A 161 -19.60 14.96 6.96
N ASP A 162 -19.10 14.72 5.75
CA ASP A 162 -19.84 14.06 4.69
C ASP A 162 -19.90 12.54 4.84
N ARG A 163 -20.99 11.95 4.37
CA ARG A 163 -21.25 10.50 4.46
C ARG A 163 -20.14 9.65 3.85
N GLN A 164 -19.55 10.08 2.73
CA GLN A 164 -18.57 9.26 2.04
C GLN A 164 -17.22 9.24 2.77
N SER A 165 -16.79 10.35 3.38
CA SER A 165 -15.55 10.36 4.16
C SER A 165 -15.67 9.53 5.45
N LEU A 166 -16.78 9.63 6.17
CA LEU A 166 -17.04 8.80 7.36
C LEU A 166 -17.23 7.32 6.99
N TYR A 167 -17.80 7.02 5.83
CA TYR A 167 -17.92 5.64 5.34
C TYR A 167 -16.54 5.03 5.04
N ALA A 168 -15.64 5.81 4.40
CA ALA A 168 -14.27 5.38 4.18
C ALA A 168 -13.54 5.15 5.52
N ALA A 169 -13.68 6.07 6.48
CA ALA A 169 -13.12 5.91 7.83
C ALA A 169 -13.62 4.64 8.52
N ASN A 170 -14.91 4.33 8.41
CA ASN A 170 -15.49 3.11 8.96
C ASN A 170 -14.88 1.85 8.33
N ASN A 171 -14.65 1.84 7.02
CA ASN A 171 -13.99 0.72 6.35
C ASN A 171 -12.51 0.59 6.72
N ILE A 172 -11.80 1.71 6.92
CA ILE A 172 -10.41 1.69 7.42
C ILE A 172 -10.38 1.12 8.84
N ALA A 173 -11.31 1.54 9.72
CA ALA A 173 -11.44 1.02 11.07
C ALA A 173 -11.71 -0.50 11.07
N ARG A 174 -12.63 -0.99 10.21
CA ARG A 174 -12.89 -2.42 9.98
C ARG A 174 -11.64 -3.17 9.54
N ALA A 175 -10.91 -2.63 8.58
CA ALA A 175 -9.69 -3.26 8.09
C ALA A 175 -8.62 -3.35 9.18
N ALA A 176 -8.38 -2.27 9.92
CA ALA A 176 -7.44 -2.27 11.03
C ALA A 176 -7.83 -3.28 12.13
N GLN A 177 -9.13 -3.38 12.47
CA GLN A 177 -9.62 -4.36 13.44
C GLN A 177 -9.43 -5.80 12.92
N TYR A 178 -9.70 -6.04 11.64
CA TYR A 178 -9.47 -7.33 11.00
C TYR A 178 -8.00 -7.76 11.05
N PHE A 179 -7.06 -6.89 10.66
CA PHE A 179 -5.63 -7.22 10.71
C PHE A 179 -5.12 -7.41 12.13
N ARG A 180 -5.62 -6.64 13.10
CA ARG A 180 -5.31 -6.85 14.51
C ARG A 180 -5.81 -8.20 15.02
N SER A 181 -7.00 -8.65 14.60
CA SER A 181 -7.52 -9.98 14.96
C SER A 181 -6.65 -11.14 14.43
N MET A 182 -5.84 -10.88 13.39
CA MET A 182 -4.86 -11.82 12.84
C MET A 182 -3.45 -11.66 13.43
N GLY A 183 -3.29 -10.88 14.51
CA GLY A 183 -2.02 -10.66 15.20
C GLY A 183 -1.22 -9.44 14.76
N GLY A 184 -1.79 -8.56 13.93
CA GLY A 184 -1.18 -7.27 13.59
C GLY A 184 -1.10 -6.33 14.80
N THR A 185 -0.06 -5.49 14.85
CA THR A 185 0.21 -4.57 15.97
C THR A 185 -0.16 -3.12 15.67
N THR A 186 -0.64 -2.83 14.46
CA THR A 186 -1.03 -1.46 14.06
C THR A 186 -2.22 -0.99 14.90
N GLN A 187 -2.14 0.23 15.45
CA GLN A 187 -3.22 0.81 16.25
C GLN A 187 -3.70 2.15 15.66
N ILE A 188 -5.00 2.42 15.80
CA ILE A 188 -5.57 3.73 15.42
C ILE A 188 -5.36 4.71 16.58
N LEU A 189 -4.79 5.88 16.29
CA LEU A 189 -4.71 6.98 17.25
C LEU A 189 -6.05 7.71 17.36
N GLY A 190 -6.70 7.98 16.22
CA GLY A 190 -7.98 8.65 16.19
C GLY A 190 -8.26 9.32 14.85
N LEU A 191 -9.27 10.19 14.88
CA LEU A 191 -9.78 10.92 13.73
C LEU A 191 -9.22 12.34 13.70
N VAL A 192 -8.99 12.87 12.51
CA VAL A 192 -8.77 14.31 12.29
C VAL A 192 -9.90 14.83 11.43
N VAL A 193 -10.65 15.78 11.94
CA VAL A 193 -11.69 16.46 11.17
C VAL A 193 -11.03 17.55 10.34
N ASN A 194 -11.02 17.39 9.03
CA ASN A 194 -10.47 18.36 8.09
C ASN A 194 -11.58 19.07 7.32
N ARG A 195 -11.35 20.35 6.98
CA ARG A 195 -12.36 21.25 6.45
C ARG A 195 -13.58 21.30 7.36
N ASP A 196 -13.32 21.40 8.66
CA ASP A 196 -14.37 21.48 9.68
C ASP A 196 -15.28 22.67 9.35
N ASP A 197 -16.56 22.36 9.14
CA ASP A 197 -17.62 23.32 8.82
C ASP A 197 -18.47 23.67 10.05
N GLY A 198 -18.11 23.13 11.23
CA GLY A 198 -18.80 23.34 12.49
C GLY A 198 -19.98 22.41 12.72
N SER A 199 -20.27 21.47 11.82
CA SER A 199 -21.27 20.43 12.07
C SER A 199 -20.73 19.35 13.01
N ASP A 200 -21.62 18.59 13.63
CA ASP A 200 -21.31 17.59 14.65
C ASP A 200 -21.37 16.14 14.13
N THR A 201 -21.61 15.93 12.82
CA THR A 201 -21.73 14.58 12.24
C THR A 201 -20.49 13.72 12.47
N ALA A 202 -19.29 14.32 12.39
CA ALA A 202 -18.05 13.63 12.67
C ALA A 202 -17.92 13.26 14.16
N ASP A 203 -18.44 14.08 15.08
CA ASP A 203 -18.50 13.80 16.52
C ASP A 203 -19.44 12.66 16.83
N GLN A 204 -20.64 12.68 16.24
CA GLN A 204 -21.63 11.61 16.39
C GLN A 204 -21.04 10.27 15.90
N TYR A 205 -20.37 10.28 14.75
CA TYR A 205 -19.62 9.12 14.27
C TYR A 205 -18.52 8.68 15.23
N ALA A 206 -17.66 9.62 15.66
CA ALA A 206 -16.53 9.38 16.57
C ALA A 206 -17.00 8.72 17.88
N ALA A 207 -18.09 9.24 18.46
CA ALA A 207 -18.71 8.70 19.67
C ALA A 207 -19.29 7.30 19.43
N ALA A 208 -19.99 7.08 18.31
CA ALA A 208 -20.61 5.79 17.99
C ALA A 208 -19.57 4.69 17.74
N VAL A 209 -18.48 5.00 17.04
CA VAL A 209 -17.41 4.03 16.74
C VAL A 209 -16.45 3.83 17.92
N GLY A 210 -16.36 4.81 18.83
CA GLY A 210 -15.42 4.81 19.95
C GLY A 210 -14.01 5.26 19.56
N LEU A 211 -13.87 6.17 18.60
CA LEU A 211 -12.58 6.74 18.19
C LEU A 211 -12.51 8.23 18.58
N PRO A 212 -11.41 8.72 19.19
CA PRO A 212 -11.31 10.11 19.59
C PRO A 212 -11.03 11.03 18.39
N ILE A 213 -11.50 12.26 18.45
CA ILE A 213 -11.06 13.33 17.55
C ILE A 213 -9.76 13.92 18.11
N LEU A 214 -8.67 13.81 17.35
CA LEU A 214 -7.33 14.26 17.76
C LEU A 214 -7.16 15.78 17.61
N THR A 215 -7.65 16.31 16.50
CA THR A 215 -7.66 17.74 16.20
C THR A 215 -8.68 18.06 15.12
N ARG A 216 -8.94 19.36 14.93
CA ARG A 216 -9.84 19.93 13.94
C ARG A 216 -9.11 20.96 13.11
N VAL A 217 -9.23 20.84 11.79
CA VAL A 217 -8.63 21.76 10.83
C VAL A 217 -9.75 22.49 10.10
N PRO A 218 -9.94 23.80 10.34
CA PRO A 218 -11.07 24.55 9.78
C PRO A 218 -10.93 24.73 8.27
N LEU A 219 -12.04 24.95 7.57
CA LEU A 219 -12.01 25.39 6.18
C LEU A 219 -11.54 26.86 6.10
N SER A 220 -10.41 27.10 5.43
CA SER A 220 -9.88 28.46 5.21
C SER A 220 -9.53 28.67 3.74
N ARG A 221 -10.11 29.73 3.14
CA ARG A 221 -9.81 30.12 1.76
C ARG A 221 -8.35 30.55 1.59
N LYS A 222 -7.83 31.34 2.52
CA LYS A 222 -6.43 31.81 2.50
C LYS A 222 -5.46 30.63 2.54
N VAL A 223 -5.71 29.65 3.41
CA VAL A 223 -4.84 28.46 3.50
C VAL A 223 -4.99 27.55 2.29
N ARG A 224 -6.19 27.47 1.71
CA ARG A 224 -6.37 26.79 0.43
C ARG A 224 -5.53 27.45 -0.67
N GLU A 225 -5.51 28.77 -0.77
CA GLU A 225 -4.70 29.51 -1.74
C GLU A 225 -3.19 29.26 -1.53
N LEU A 226 -2.73 29.14 -0.28
CA LEU A 226 -1.35 28.71 0.04
C LEU A 226 -1.09 27.28 -0.44
N ALA A 227 -1.97 26.34 -0.11
CA ALA A 227 -1.82 24.93 -0.48
C ALA A 227 -1.82 24.72 -2.00
N ASP A 228 -2.71 25.40 -2.72
CA ASP A 228 -2.77 25.39 -4.19
C ASP A 228 -1.47 25.95 -4.81
N ALA A 229 -0.77 26.84 -4.10
CA ALA A 229 0.54 27.35 -4.45
C ALA A 229 1.73 26.51 -3.92
N CYS A 230 1.47 25.29 -3.40
CA CYS A 230 2.47 24.41 -2.79
C CYS A 230 3.22 25.05 -1.59
N ARG A 231 2.54 25.91 -0.83
CA ARG A 231 3.08 26.54 0.38
C ARG A 231 2.47 25.91 1.63
N LEU A 232 3.26 25.87 2.70
CA LEU A 232 2.82 25.34 3.98
C LEU A 232 1.76 26.25 4.61
N ALA A 233 0.73 25.64 5.19
CA ALA A 233 -0.28 26.33 5.97
C ALA A 233 0.29 26.93 7.27
N LEU A 234 1.50 26.52 7.68
CA LEU A 234 2.20 27.03 8.85
C LEU A 234 2.54 28.53 8.77
N GLU A 235 2.40 29.15 7.59
CA GLU A 235 2.46 30.61 7.45
C GLU A 235 1.22 31.33 8.03
N ASP A 236 0.11 30.60 8.19
CA ASP A 236 -1.06 31.08 8.89
C ASP A 236 -1.00 30.69 10.37
N GLU A 237 -1.14 31.67 11.25
CA GLU A 237 -0.91 31.49 12.69
C GLU A 237 -1.88 30.47 13.32
N GLN A 238 -3.15 30.46 12.89
CA GLN A 238 -4.13 29.51 13.40
C GLN A 238 -3.72 28.07 13.05
N PHE A 239 -3.32 27.83 11.81
CA PHE A 239 -2.91 26.51 11.35
C PHE A 239 -1.57 26.10 11.97
N ASN A 240 -0.63 27.02 12.13
CA ASN A 240 0.62 26.77 12.84
C ASN A 240 0.38 26.31 14.28
N GLN A 241 -0.60 26.91 14.99
CA GLN A 241 -0.99 26.49 16.33
C GLN A 241 -1.64 25.11 16.34
N ILE A 242 -2.58 24.84 15.42
CA ILE A 242 -3.26 23.53 15.30
C ILE A 242 -2.26 22.40 15.06
N PHE A 243 -1.39 22.55 14.06
CA PHE A 243 -0.37 21.54 13.76
C PHE A 243 0.69 21.49 14.86
N GLY A 244 1.04 22.63 15.47
CA GLY A 244 1.99 22.70 16.57
C GLY A 244 1.54 21.97 17.83
N ASP A 245 0.26 22.08 18.21
CA ASP A 245 -0.33 21.30 19.31
C ASP A 245 -0.29 19.80 18.99
N LEU A 246 -0.82 19.43 17.82
CA LEU A 246 -0.90 18.04 17.41
C LEU A 246 0.49 17.37 17.34
N ALA A 247 1.47 18.03 16.71
CA ALA A 247 2.82 17.52 16.57
C ALA A 247 3.49 17.31 17.93
N LYS A 248 3.31 18.23 18.88
CA LYS A 248 3.83 18.09 20.25
C LYS A 248 3.20 16.90 20.98
N ARG A 249 1.87 16.76 20.91
CA ARG A 249 1.13 15.65 21.53
C ARG A 249 1.55 14.30 20.94
N ILE A 250 1.72 14.22 19.61
CA ILE A 250 2.26 13.04 18.93
C ILE A 250 3.67 12.75 19.45
N ALA A 251 4.57 13.73 19.42
CA ALA A 251 5.98 13.54 19.72
C ALA A 251 6.23 13.12 21.18
N ARG A 252 5.45 13.67 22.11
CA ARG A 252 5.51 13.31 23.54
C ARG A 252 4.79 12.01 23.88
N GLY A 253 4.08 11.40 22.94
CA GLY A 253 3.30 10.18 23.19
C GLY A 253 2.06 10.43 24.07
N GLU A 254 1.54 11.66 24.06
CA GLU A 254 0.33 12.03 24.81
C GLU A 254 -0.95 11.47 24.16
N LEU A 255 -0.89 11.18 22.85
CA LEU A 255 -1.97 10.48 22.14
C LEU A 255 -1.86 8.98 22.38
N GLN A 256 -2.75 8.46 23.22
CA GLN A 256 -2.84 7.02 23.48
C GLN A 256 -3.54 6.33 22.31
N PRO A 257 -2.97 5.25 21.76
CA PRO A 257 -3.65 4.42 20.78
C PRO A 257 -4.96 3.84 21.35
N VAL A 258 -5.95 3.68 20.49
CA VAL A 258 -7.27 3.18 20.90
C VAL A 258 -7.25 1.65 20.91
N ASP A 259 -7.34 1.07 22.11
CA ASP A 259 -7.34 -0.38 22.27
C ASP A 259 -8.67 -1.02 21.91
N THR A 260 -9.79 -0.30 22.03
CA THR A 260 -11.13 -0.83 21.76
C THR A 260 -11.95 0.19 21.01
N TYR A 261 -12.42 -0.18 19.81
CA TYR A 261 -13.39 0.55 19.02
C TYR A 261 -14.21 -0.46 18.22
N THR A 262 -15.43 -0.09 17.84
CA THR A 262 -16.38 -0.97 17.16
C THR A 262 -16.85 -0.30 15.87
N PRO A 263 -16.30 -0.70 14.71
CA PRO A 263 -16.78 -0.21 13.44
C PRO A 263 -18.27 -0.50 13.27
N LEU A 264 -19.00 0.49 12.76
CA LEU A 264 -20.46 0.44 12.68
C LEU A 264 -20.90 -0.49 11.55
N SER A 265 -21.99 -1.23 11.79
CA SER A 265 -22.76 -1.85 10.71
C SER A 265 -23.36 -0.78 9.79
N TYR A 266 -23.90 -1.19 8.64
CA TYR A 266 -24.47 -0.23 7.69
C TYR A 266 -25.66 0.54 8.29
N ASP A 267 -26.56 -0.14 9.00
CA ASP A 267 -27.69 0.50 9.67
C ASP A 267 -27.27 1.48 10.77
N GLU A 268 -26.35 1.07 11.65
CA GLU A 268 -25.80 1.95 12.69
C GLU A 268 -25.10 3.16 12.09
N PHE A 269 -24.38 2.96 10.97
CA PHE A 269 -23.73 4.04 10.25
C PHE A 269 -24.74 5.03 9.64
N LEU A 270 -25.85 4.55 9.09
CA LEU A 270 -26.90 5.45 8.56
C LEU A 270 -27.53 6.29 9.67
N ARG A 271 -27.70 5.74 10.87
CA ARG A 271 -28.28 6.48 12.02
C ARG A 271 -27.44 7.69 12.43
N VAL A 272 -26.13 7.69 12.19
CA VAL A 272 -25.27 8.88 12.37
C VAL A 272 -25.74 10.07 11.53
N PHE A 273 -26.40 9.82 10.41
CA PHE A 273 -26.95 10.86 9.53
C PHE A 273 -28.46 11.05 9.72
N GLY A 274 -29.04 10.49 10.78
CA GLY A 274 -30.50 10.48 10.98
C GLY A 274 -31.25 9.69 9.91
N ALA A 275 -30.59 8.74 9.24
CA ALA A 275 -31.16 7.89 8.21
C ALA A 275 -31.26 6.43 8.67
N GLU A 276 -32.11 5.66 8.01
CA GLU A 276 -32.26 4.22 8.23
C GLU A 276 -32.32 3.51 6.88
N GLU A 277 -31.89 2.24 6.83
CA GLU A 277 -32.05 1.44 5.63
C GLU A 277 -33.56 1.17 5.40
N PRO A 278 -34.10 1.44 4.20
CA PRO A 278 -35.49 1.14 3.90
C PRO A 278 -35.79 -0.37 4.10
N PRO A 279 -36.99 -0.73 4.57
CA PRO A 279 -37.33 -2.14 4.76
C PRO A 279 -37.38 -2.89 3.42
N GLY A 280 -36.95 -4.15 3.44
CA GLY A 280 -36.94 -5.03 2.27
C GLY A 280 -35.55 -5.12 1.61
N ARG A 281 -35.50 -5.75 0.44
CA ARG A 281 -34.31 -5.77 -0.43
C ARG A 281 -34.70 -5.27 -1.81
N PRO A 282 -33.79 -4.65 -2.57
CA PRO A 282 -34.04 -4.37 -3.98
C PRO A 282 -34.42 -5.66 -4.73
N ASP A 283 -35.36 -5.56 -5.65
CA ASP A 283 -35.73 -6.68 -6.50
C ASP A 283 -34.54 -7.06 -7.41
N SER A 284 -34.24 -8.35 -7.49
CA SER A 284 -33.23 -8.86 -8.41
C SER A 284 -33.69 -8.64 -9.85
N ALA A 285 -32.86 -7.97 -10.65
CA ALA A 285 -33.12 -7.80 -12.08
C ALA A 285 -33.19 -9.17 -12.79
N ARG A 286 -34.24 -9.37 -13.59
CA ARG A 286 -34.42 -10.52 -14.48
C ARG A 286 -33.67 -10.28 -15.78
N ALA A 287 -33.43 -11.35 -16.53
CA ALA A 287 -32.87 -11.25 -17.87
C ALA A 287 -33.74 -10.34 -18.77
N GLU A 288 -35.06 -10.46 -18.66
CA GLU A 288 -36.02 -9.62 -19.38
C GLU A 288 -35.87 -8.13 -19.04
N ASP A 289 -35.55 -7.78 -17.79
CA ASP A 289 -35.36 -6.37 -17.38
C ASP A 289 -34.12 -5.75 -18.03
N LEU A 290 -33.07 -6.56 -18.29
CA LEU A 290 -31.80 -6.11 -18.87
C LEU A 290 -31.74 -6.24 -20.39
N PHE A 291 -32.38 -7.28 -20.95
CA PHE A 291 -32.31 -7.62 -22.38
C PHE A 291 -33.59 -7.28 -23.15
N GLY A 292 -34.71 -7.00 -22.48
CA GLY A 292 -36.01 -6.79 -23.12
C GLY A 292 -36.41 -8.00 -23.98
N GLU A 293 -36.92 -7.75 -25.18
CA GLU A 293 -37.22 -8.80 -26.18
C GLU A 293 -35.99 -9.31 -26.93
N LYS A 294 -34.79 -8.76 -26.67
CA LYS A 294 -33.58 -9.23 -27.35
C LYS A 294 -33.13 -10.53 -26.72
N THR A 295 -33.24 -11.64 -27.45
CA THR A 295 -32.61 -12.89 -27.05
C THR A 295 -31.10 -12.66 -26.93
N PRO A 296 -30.49 -12.82 -25.74
CA PRO A 296 -29.05 -12.70 -25.61
C PRO A 296 -28.40 -13.89 -26.33
N VAL A 297 -28.06 -13.73 -27.61
CA VAL A 297 -27.17 -14.65 -28.31
C VAL A 297 -25.75 -14.29 -27.91
N PHE A 298 -25.38 -14.61 -26.66
CA PHE A 298 -23.99 -14.64 -26.25
C PHE A 298 -23.40 -15.99 -26.67
N THR A 299 -23.04 -16.11 -27.93
CA THR A 299 -21.93 -17.00 -28.28
C THR A 299 -20.67 -16.34 -27.74
N VAL A 300 -20.35 -16.61 -26.47
CA VAL A 300 -18.99 -16.40 -25.99
C VAL A 300 -18.14 -17.28 -26.91
N PRO A 301 -17.27 -16.72 -27.77
CA PRO A 301 -16.35 -17.56 -28.50
C PRO A 301 -15.59 -18.32 -27.43
N ILE A 302 -15.74 -19.63 -27.39
CA ILE A 302 -14.81 -20.48 -26.66
C ILE A 302 -13.50 -20.28 -27.42
N LEU A 303 -12.74 -19.28 -27.00
CA LEU A 303 -11.36 -19.13 -27.38
C LEU A 303 -10.69 -20.36 -26.80
N SER A 304 -10.58 -21.39 -27.63
CA SER A 304 -9.67 -22.49 -27.40
C SER A 304 -8.28 -21.90 -27.62
N LEU A 305 -7.81 -21.16 -26.61
CA LEU A 305 -6.44 -20.72 -26.52
C LEU A 305 -5.65 -22.01 -26.36
N LYS A 306 -5.10 -22.52 -27.47
CA LYS A 306 -3.94 -23.39 -27.37
C LYS A 306 -2.85 -22.50 -26.80
N PRO A 307 -2.40 -22.71 -25.56
CA PRO A 307 -1.30 -21.93 -25.05
C PRO A 307 -0.12 -22.23 -25.99
N VAL A 308 0.31 -21.23 -26.76
CA VAL A 308 1.62 -21.27 -27.38
C VAL A 308 2.57 -21.00 -26.24
N ILE A 309 2.90 -22.06 -25.52
CA ILE A 309 3.91 -22.02 -24.49
C ILE A 309 5.22 -21.93 -25.26
N PRO A 310 5.93 -20.79 -25.22
CA PRO A 310 7.25 -20.72 -25.81
C PRO A 310 8.09 -21.74 -25.06
N GLN A 311 8.46 -22.84 -25.71
CA GLN A 311 9.47 -23.73 -25.14
C GLN A 311 10.81 -23.04 -25.31
N VAL A 312 11.52 -22.86 -24.20
CA VAL A 312 12.91 -22.42 -24.25
C VAL A 312 13.71 -23.43 -25.06
N GLN A 313 14.44 -22.96 -26.06
CA GLN A 313 15.44 -23.76 -26.74
C GLN A 313 16.75 -23.67 -25.95
N VAL A 314 17.04 -24.67 -25.13
CA VAL A 314 18.31 -24.80 -24.43
C VAL A 314 19.26 -25.70 -25.22
N THR A 315 20.52 -25.29 -25.32
CA THR A 315 21.59 -26.05 -25.97
C THR A 315 22.51 -26.75 -24.96
N ASP A 316 22.43 -26.36 -23.68
CA ASP A 316 23.21 -26.96 -22.61
C ASP A 316 22.67 -28.36 -22.23
N PRO A 317 23.54 -29.40 -22.17
CA PRO A 317 23.12 -30.78 -21.88
C PRO A 317 22.42 -30.96 -20.52
N VAL A 318 22.79 -30.16 -19.53
CA VAL A 318 22.21 -30.23 -18.18
C VAL A 318 20.84 -29.57 -18.17
N GLN A 319 20.71 -28.39 -18.79
CA GLN A 319 19.43 -27.72 -18.95
C GLN A 319 18.44 -28.53 -19.81
N LEU A 320 18.92 -29.23 -20.85
CA LEU A 320 18.12 -30.18 -21.64
C LEU A 320 17.55 -31.30 -20.78
N LYS A 321 18.38 -31.89 -19.91
CA LYS A 321 17.94 -32.94 -18.98
C LYS A 321 16.89 -32.42 -17.99
N VAL A 322 17.09 -31.20 -17.48
CA VAL A 322 16.10 -30.53 -16.61
C VAL A 322 14.80 -30.25 -17.35
N GLN A 323 14.86 -29.76 -18.59
CA GLN A 323 13.69 -29.49 -19.39
C GLN A 323 12.87 -30.77 -19.62
N GLN A 324 13.51 -31.84 -20.07
CA GLN A 324 12.87 -33.13 -20.28
C GLN A 324 12.22 -33.68 -19.00
N MET A 325 12.88 -33.49 -17.86
CA MET A 325 12.37 -33.90 -16.56
C MET A 325 11.11 -33.12 -16.15
N ILE A 326 11.10 -31.80 -16.31
CA ILE A 326 9.95 -30.94 -16.00
C ILE A 326 8.79 -31.22 -16.96
N GLU A 327 9.08 -31.52 -18.22
CA GLU A 327 8.08 -31.91 -19.21
C GLU A 327 7.51 -33.32 -18.93
N ALA A 328 8.32 -34.26 -18.45
CA ALA A 328 7.87 -35.60 -18.08
C ALA A 328 6.89 -35.59 -16.89
N ILE A 329 7.04 -34.63 -15.97
CA ILE A 329 6.06 -34.39 -14.91
C ILE A 329 4.87 -33.55 -15.39
N GLY A 330 4.77 -33.25 -16.69
CA GLY A 330 3.69 -32.55 -17.38
C GLY A 330 3.54 -31.08 -17.03
N MET A 331 4.65 -30.43 -16.67
CA MET A 331 4.78 -28.98 -16.61
C MET A 331 5.48 -28.48 -17.89
N TYR A 332 5.34 -27.20 -18.20
CA TYR A 332 5.96 -26.62 -19.39
C TYR A 332 7.07 -25.65 -18.99
N VAL A 333 8.20 -25.65 -19.70
CA VAL A 333 9.31 -24.73 -19.40
C VAL A 333 9.18 -23.48 -20.28
N THR A 334 8.78 -22.37 -19.68
CA THR A 334 8.64 -21.06 -20.35
C THR A 334 9.90 -20.20 -20.24
N ASP A 335 10.71 -20.41 -19.19
CA ASP A 335 12.02 -19.78 -19.04
C ASP A 335 12.96 -20.71 -18.24
N MET A 336 14.27 -20.62 -18.46
CA MET A 336 15.26 -21.37 -17.69
C MET A 336 16.56 -20.58 -17.56
N VAL A 337 16.93 -20.26 -16.31
CA VAL A 337 18.12 -19.45 -16.00
C VAL A 337 19.05 -20.26 -15.10
N ARG A 338 20.36 -20.19 -15.37
CA ARG A 338 21.39 -20.72 -14.49
C ARG A 338 22.15 -19.56 -13.84
N SER A 339 22.30 -19.59 -12.53
CA SER A 339 23.10 -18.61 -11.77
C SER A 339 24.02 -19.31 -10.77
N GLU A 340 25.09 -18.65 -10.36
CA GLU A 340 26.02 -19.16 -9.34
C GLU A 340 25.36 -19.26 -7.95
N ARG A 341 24.33 -18.44 -7.68
CA ARG A 341 23.65 -18.36 -6.38
C ARG A 341 22.49 -19.35 -6.24
N ASP A 342 21.72 -19.55 -7.31
CA ASP A 342 20.45 -20.30 -7.27
C ASP A 342 20.52 -21.62 -8.05
N GLY A 343 21.64 -21.92 -8.71
CA GLY A 343 21.78 -23.08 -9.58
C GLY A 343 20.86 -22.96 -10.79
N ILE A 344 20.04 -23.97 -11.06
CA ILE A 344 19.06 -23.93 -12.16
C ILE A 344 17.71 -23.45 -11.63
N THR A 345 17.15 -22.42 -12.26
CA THR A 345 15.79 -21.93 -12.02
C THR A 345 14.94 -22.16 -13.27
N VAL A 346 13.76 -22.75 -13.09
CA VAL A 346 12.81 -23.07 -14.15
C VAL A 346 11.53 -22.29 -13.93
N THR A 347 11.08 -21.58 -14.95
CA THR A 347 9.77 -20.92 -14.96
C THR A 347 8.79 -21.77 -15.76
N SER A 348 7.63 -22.04 -15.17
CA SER A 348 6.51 -22.75 -15.79
C SER A 348 5.25 -21.91 -15.70
N GLY A 349 4.97 -21.11 -16.73
CA GLY A 349 3.85 -20.17 -16.71
C GLY A 349 4.05 -19.11 -15.63
N SER A 350 3.23 -19.12 -14.57
CA SER A 350 3.34 -18.21 -13.42
C SER A 350 4.08 -18.80 -12.21
N VAL A 351 4.66 -20.00 -12.35
CA VAL A 351 5.37 -20.70 -11.26
C VAL A 351 6.88 -20.62 -11.48
N GLU A 352 7.63 -20.15 -10.49
CA GLU A 352 9.09 -20.21 -10.47
C GLU A 352 9.57 -21.38 -9.58
N ILE A 353 10.43 -22.25 -10.13
CA ILE A 353 10.97 -23.44 -9.46
C ILE A 353 12.49 -23.31 -9.39
N ARG A 354 13.05 -23.24 -8.18
CA ARG A 354 14.51 -23.24 -7.98
C ARG A 354 14.99 -24.65 -7.70
N LEU A 355 15.69 -25.24 -8.66
CA LEU A 355 16.21 -26.59 -8.58
C LEU A 355 17.59 -26.65 -7.92
N GLY A 356 18.38 -25.59 -7.92
CA GLY A 356 19.75 -25.65 -7.37
C GLY A 356 20.67 -26.50 -8.24
N GLU A 357 21.58 -27.24 -7.60
CA GLU A 357 22.58 -28.04 -8.31
C GLU A 357 21.99 -29.27 -9.03
N PRO A 358 22.52 -29.64 -10.22
CA PRO A 358 21.96 -30.73 -11.04
C PRO A 358 22.09 -32.14 -10.45
N GLN A 359 22.91 -32.31 -9.43
CA GLN A 359 23.30 -33.63 -8.90
C GLN A 359 22.14 -34.32 -8.15
N ASP A 360 21.17 -33.55 -7.67
CA ASP A 360 20.03 -34.02 -6.87
C ASP A 360 18.70 -34.05 -7.65
N LEU A 361 18.75 -34.02 -8.98
CA LEU A 361 17.55 -33.92 -9.83
C LEU A 361 16.55 -35.05 -9.59
N GLU A 362 17.02 -36.29 -9.42
CA GLU A 362 16.15 -37.47 -9.24
C GLU A 362 15.31 -37.40 -7.96
N HIS A 363 15.88 -36.91 -6.86
CA HIS A 363 15.16 -36.73 -5.59
C HIS A 363 14.07 -35.64 -5.69
N LYS A 364 14.26 -34.66 -6.58
CA LYS A 364 13.33 -33.52 -6.79
C LYS A 364 12.15 -33.88 -7.68
N VAL A 365 12.29 -34.85 -8.58
CA VAL A 365 11.20 -35.32 -9.48
C VAL A 365 10.02 -35.89 -8.71
N ALA A 366 10.30 -36.79 -7.77
CA ALA A 366 9.27 -37.46 -6.98
C ALA A 366 8.42 -36.44 -6.21
N PHE A 367 9.08 -35.41 -5.69
CA PHE A 367 8.48 -34.34 -4.95
C PHE A 367 7.66 -33.38 -5.84
N LEU A 368 8.20 -32.91 -6.97
CA LEU A 368 7.45 -32.08 -7.93
C LEU A 368 6.21 -32.83 -8.50
N SER A 369 6.34 -34.14 -8.71
CA SER A 369 5.21 -34.99 -9.11
C SER A 369 4.14 -35.10 -8.02
N ALA A 370 4.53 -35.10 -6.74
CA ALA A 370 3.61 -35.09 -5.61
C ALA A 370 2.88 -33.74 -5.49
N LEU A 371 3.61 -32.61 -5.65
CA LEU A 371 2.99 -31.28 -5.66
C LEU A 371 1.96 -31.13 -6.76
N ARG A 372 2.27 -31.56 -7.98
CA ARG A 372 1.31 -31.50 -9.09
C ARG A 372 0.04 -32.30 -8.78
N ARG A 373 0.18 -33.49 -8.18
CA ARG A 373 -0.97 -34.32 -7.78
C ARG A 373 -1.80 -33.71 -6.66
N SER A 374 -1.25 -32.81 -5.86
CA SER A 374 -2.01 -32.11 -4.80
C SER A 374 -3.05 -31.13 -5.35
N GLY A 375 -2.90 -30.67 -6.60
CA GLY A 375 -3.80 -29.69 -7.22
C GLY A 375 -3.74 -28.29 -6.60
N GLN A 376 -2.81 -28.04 -5.68
CA GLN A 376 -2.61 -26.72 -5.09
C GLN A 376 -1.91 -25.78 -6.08
N ALA A 377 -2.31 -24.51 -6.07
CA ALA A 377 -1.67 -23.47 -6.87
C ALA A 377 -0.48 -22.89 -6.09
N PHE A 378 0.68 -22.85 -6.73
CA PHE A 378 1.92 -22.30 -6.16
C PHE A 378 2.44 -21.19 -7.07
N SER A 379 2.92 -20.09 -6.50
CA SER A 379 3.63 -19.07 -7.28
C SER A 379 5.15 -19.32 -7.27
N PHE A 380 5.65 -20.00 -6.24
CA PHE A 380 7.07 -20.25 -6.03
C PHE A 380 7.34 -21.59 -5.34
N VAL A 381 8.37 -22.31 -5.79
CA VAL A 381 8.86 -23.56 -5.21
C VAL A 381 10.39 -23.54 -5.12
N ASP A 382 10.95 -23.62 -3.91
CA ASP A 382 12.41 -23.68 -3.70
C ASP A 382 12.85 -25.08 -3.27
N LEU A 383 13.68 -25.73 -4.08
CA LEU A 383 14.18 -27.09 -3.89
C LEU A 383 15.70 -27.15 -3.71
N ARG A 384 16.33 -26.02 -3.38
CA ARG A 384 17.78 -25.95 -3.18
C ARG A 384 18.25 -26.60 -1.88
N TYR A 385 17.36 -26.74 -0.90
CA TYR A 385 17.68 -27.25 0.44
C TYR A 385 16.94 -28.57 0.71
N ALA A 386 17.59 -29.49 1.42
CA ALA A 386 17.03 -30.81 1.75
C ALA A 386 15.91 -30.73 2.82
N ASP A 387 15.91 -29.65 3.60
CA ASP A 387 14.88 -29.33 4.57
C ASP A 387 13.68 -28.74 3.82
N ALA A 388 12.47 -29.20 4.16
CA ALA A 388 11.27 -29.10 3.34
C ALA A 388 11.09 -27.81 2.50
N PRO A 389 10.62 -27.93 1.25
CA PRO A 389 10.47 -26.80 0.33
C PRO A 389 9.51 -25.73 0.87
N THR A 390 9.89 -24.47 0.67
CA THR A 390 9.03 -23.32 0.96
C THR A 390 8.11 -23.03 -0.22
N TYR A 391 6.81 -22.84 0.07
CA TYR A 391 5.78 -22.47 -0.90
C TYR A 391 5.16 -21.12 -0.54
N ARG A 392 4.88 -20.28 -1.55
CA ARG A 392 4.03 -19.10 -1.41
C ARG A 392 3.10 -18.92 -2.60
#